data_AF-A0A7Y8IGC0-F1
#
_entry.id   AF-A0A7Y8IGC0-F1
#
_cell.length_a   1.000
_cell.length_b   1.000
_cell.length_c   1.000
_cell.angle_alpha   90.00
_cell.angle_beta   90.00
_cell.angle_gamma   90.00
#
_symmetry.space_group_name_H-M   'P 1'
#
loop_
_entity.id
_entity.type
_entity.pdbx_description
1 polymer ?
#
loop_
_entity_poly.entity_id
_entity_poly.type
_entity_poly.pdbx_seq_one_letter_code
_entity_poly.pdbx_strand_id
1 'polypeptide(L)' 'MAKREKIPRRYLQQIFQKLKRTGILDSERGPSGGYFLMKRPEEITIGEIVRILDVR' A
#
# COMPACT_ATOMS: atom_id res chain seq x y z
N MET A 1 -8.09 7.56 4.21
CA MET A 1 -6.61 7.63 4.18
C MET A 1 -6.10 8.92 3.54
N ALA A 2 -6.26 9.15 2.23
CA ALA A 2 -5.70 10.35 1.55
C ALA A 2 -5.98 11.70 2.24
N LYS A 3 -7.23 11.96 2.66
CA LYS A 3 -7.60 13.20 3.37
C LYS A 3 -6.95 13.34 4.76
N ARG A 4 -6.67 12.22 5.44
CA ARG A 4 -6.13 12.19 6.80
C ARG A 4 -4.62 12.44 6.81
N GLU A 5 -3.91 11.85 5.85
CA GLU A 5 -2.44 11.96 5.74
C GLU A 5 -1.99 13.17 4.91
N LYS A 6 -2.93 13.98 4.38
CA LYS A 6 -2.67 15.09 3.44
C LYS A 6 -1.85 14.66 2.20
N ILE A 7 -1.97 13.39 1.81
CA ILE A 7 -1.28 12.84 0.63
C ILE A 7 -2.21 12.96 -0.59
N PRO A 8 -1.72 13.48 -1.75
CA PRO A 8 -2.51 13.49 -2.98
C PRO A 8 -3.04 12.11 -3.32
N ARG A 9 -4.35 12.02 -3.63
CA ARG A 9 -5.05 10.76 -3.93
C ARG A 9 -4.29 9.91 -4.95
N ARG A 10 -3.82 10.54 -6.03
CA ARG A 10 -3.07 9.89 -7.11
C ARG A 10 -1.76 9.28 -6.63
N TYR A 11 -1.04 10.00 -5.76
CA TYR A 11 0.24 9.51 -5.22
C TYR A 11 0.03 8.32 -4.28
N LEU A 12 -0.96 8.40 -3.38
CA LEU A 12 -1.33 7.27 -2.53
C LEU A 12 -1.73 6.05 -3.35
N GLN A 13 -2.44 6.26 -4.46
CA GLN A 13 -2.87 5.19 -5.35
C GLN A 13 -1.70 4.54 -6.10
N GLN A 14 -0.62 5.29 -6.41
CA GLN A 14 0.61 4.72 -6.97
C GLN A 14 1.36 3.86 -5.94
N ILE A 15 1.49 4.35 -4.71
CA ILE A 15 2.10 3.61 -3.60
C ILE A 15 1.36 2.27 -3.41
N PHE A 16 0.03 2.32 -3.31
CA PHE A 16 -0.78 1.13 -3.06
C PHE A 16 -0.73 0.13 -4.21
N GLN A 17 -0.64 0.60 -5.45
CA GLN A 17 -0.44 -0.28 -6.61
C GLN A 17 0.94 -0.96 -6.59
N LYS A 18 2.02 -0.23 -6.24
CA LYS A 18 3.35 -0.84 -6.09
C LYS A 18 3.32 -1.94 -5.03
N LEU A 19 2.79 -1.62 -3.84
CA LEU A 19 2.70 -2.57 -2.73
C LEU A 19 1.80 -3.78 -3.05
N LYS A 20 0.74 -3.59 -3.83
CA LYS A 20 -0.10 -4.70 -4.30
C LYS A 20 0.63 -5.62 -5.27
N ARG A 21 1.36 -5.07 -6.23
CA ARG A 21 2.15 -5.85 -7.20
C ARG A 21 3.23 -6.70 -6.54
N THR A 22 3.76 -6.27 -5.40
CA THR A 22 4.79 -6.99 -4.65
C THR A 22 4.22 -7.92 -3.58
N GLY A 23 2.90 -8.07 -3.50
CA GLY A 23 2.26 -8.99 -2.55
C GLY A 23 2.25 -8.51 -1.10
N ILE A 24 2.50 -7.22 -0.83
CA ILE A 24 2.37 -6.63 0.51
C ILE A 24 0.91 -6.32 0.82
N LEU A 25 0.19 -5.77 -0.16
CA LEU A 25 -1.22 -5.46 -0.06
C LEU A 25 -2.05 -6.33 -1.02
N ASP A 26 -3.30 -6.55 -0.67
CA ASP A 26 -4.35 -6.82 -1.65
C ASP A 26 -5.47 -5.79 -1.52
N SER A 27 -6.48 -5.90 -2.38
CA SER A 27 -7.61 -5.00 -2.41
C SER A 27 -8.93 -5.74 -2.61
N GLU A 28 -9.92 -5.38 -1.83
CA GLU A 28 -11.30 -5.82 -2.03
C GLU A 28 -12.11 -4.72 -2.72
N ARG A 29 -13.00 -5.11 -3.64
CA ARG A 29 -13.91 -4.18 -4.33
C ARG A 29 -15.23 -4.05 -3.56
N GLY A 30 -15.92 -2.93 -3.74
CA GLY A 30 -17.24 -2.69 -3.18
C GLY A 30 -17.30 -1.46 -2.25
N PRO A 31 -18.50 -1.11 -1.73
CA PRO A 31 -18.70 0.07 -0.89
C PRO A 31 -17.85 0.05 0.40
N SER A 32 -17.62 -1.15 0.94
CA SER A 32 -16.78 -1.40 2.11
C SER A 32 -15.37 -1.90 1.74
N GLY A 33 -15.04 -1.91 0.45
CA GLY A 33 -13.75 -2.37 -0.05
C GLY A 33 -12.60 -1.43 0.36
N GLY A 34 -11.39 -1.86 0.08
CA GLY A 34 -10.19 -1.15 0.52
C GLY A 34 -8.93 -1.95 0.22
N TYR A 35 -7.82 -1.53 0.82
CA TYR A 35 -6.58 -2.29 0.79
C TYR A 35 -6.33 -2.91 2.16
N PHE A 36 -5.76 -4.10 2.19
CA PHE A 36 -5.40 -4.82 3.40
C PHE A 36 -4.05 -5.52 3.24
N LEU A 37 -3.39 -5.81 4.35
CA LEU A 37 -2.10 -6.50 4.35
C LEU A 37 -2.29 -7.98 4.03
N MET A 38 -1.45 -8.52 3.14
CA MET A 38 -1.44 -9.95 2.82
C MET A 38 -0.64 -10.79 3.83
N LYS A 39 0.19 -10.14 4.65
CA LYS A 39 1.02 -10.75 5.71
C LYS A 39 0.73 -10.03 7.02
N ARG A 40 1.11 -10.64 8.14
CA ARG A 40 0.99 -9.95 9.43
C ARG A 40 1.95 -8.75 9.46
N PRO A 41 1.58 -7.64 10.13
CA PRO A 41 2.44 -6.45 10.22
C PRO A 41 3.86 -6.76 10.71
N GLU A 42 4.01 -7.70 11.64
CA GLU A 42 5.30 -8.09 12.22
C GLU A 42 6.23 -8.79 11.21
N GLU A 43 5.68 -9.29 10.11
CA GLU A 43 6.42 -9.95 9.03
C GLU A 43 6.87 -8.97 7.94
N ILE A 44 6.48 -7.69 8.05
CA ILE A 44 6.75 -6.66 7.05
C ILE A 44 7.74 -5.65 7.65
N THR A 45 8.94 -5.60 7.07
CA THR A 45 9.97 -4.68 7.53
C THR A 45 9.87 -3.32 6.83
N ILE A 46 10.26 -2.24 7.52
CA ILE A 46 10.38 -0.92 6.88
C ILE A 46 11.35 -0.97 5.69
N GLY A 47 12.45 -1.71 5.82
CA GLY A 47 13.42 -1.88 4.73
C GLY A 47 12.84 -2.54 3.48
N GLU A 48 11.86 -3.43 3.62
CA GLU A 48 11.12 -4.01 2.49
C GLU A 48 10.23 -2.96 1.81
N ILE A 49 9.48 -2.17 2.58
CA ILE A 49 8.65 -1.08 2.07
C ILE A 49 9.49 -0.05 1.31
N VAL A 50 10.61 0.40 1.89
CA VAL A 50 11.51 1.38 1.24
C VAL A 50 12.04 0.84 -0.08
N ARG A 51 12.54 -0.41 -0.12
CA ARG A 51 13.04 -1.04 -1.36
C ARG A 51 11.98 -1.13 -2.46
N ILE A 52 10.72 -1.37 -2.12
CA ILE A 52 9.62 -1.45 -3.08
C ILE A 52 9.30 -0.06 -3.67
N LEU A 53 9.39 1.00 -2.85
CA LEU A 53 9.02 2.35 -3.27
C LEU A 53 10.13 3.07 -4.03
N ASP A 54 11.39 2.81 -3.68
CA ASP A 54 12.60 3.48 -4.18
C ASP A 54 13.11 2.95 -5.55
N VAL A 55 12.39 2.02 -6.17
CA VAL A 55 12.72 1.60 -7.55
C VAL A 55 12.47 2.78 -8.50
N ARG A 56 13.58 3.40 -8.93
CA ARG A 56 13.67 4.49 -9.92
C ARG A 56 13.06 4.11 -11.26
#